data_AF-A0A953PH58-F1
#
_entry.id   AF-A0A953PH58-F1
#
_cell.length_a   1.000
_cell.length_b   1.000
_cell.length_c   1.000
_cell.angle_alpha   90.00
_cell.angle_beta   90.00
_cell.angle_gamma   90.00
#
_symmetry.space_group_name_H-M   'P 1'
#
loop_
_entity.id
_entity.type
_entity.pdbx_description
1 polymer ?
#
loop_
_entity_poly.entity_id
_entity_poly.type
_entity_poly.pdbx_seq_one_letter_code
_entity_poly.pdbx_strand_id
1 'polypeptide(L)'
;MRRQTSRPPTKREKEVRERSLRVLRRTRHGESLTLAARAEHIKPATVRKYLRKQYRQSGPGKRWVPTKSDSLTMTMNILTPLGRTPTAVRGSRERARQGQYEAALRKWRNGEPGAEAELAAFEGLSVGGHPLITDVRLLATLEDAGVLDFEELYSSFTGAA
;
A
#
# COMPACT_ATOMS: atom_id res chain seq x y z
N MET A 1 -18.67 24.63 0.34
CA MET A 1 -17.59 23.80 -0.23
C MET A 1 -18.20 22.73 -1.14
N ARG A 2 -18.03 22.80 -2.47
CA ARG A 2 -18.49 21.74 -3.39
C ARG A 2 -17.57 20.52 -3.24
N ARG A 3 -18.07 19.42 -2.65
CA ARG A 3 -17.43 18.11 -2.78
C ARG A 3 -17.48 17.73 -4.26
N GLN A 4 -16.37 17.86 -4.99
CA GLN A 4 -16.26 17.26 -6.30
C GLN A 4 -16.30 15.74 -6.12
N THR A 5 -17.44 15.13 -6.45
CA THR A 5 -17.56 13.68 -6.56
C THR A 5 -16.72 13.26 -7.77
N SER A 6 -15.53 12.72 -7.52
CA SER A 6 -14.65 12.23 -8.58
C SER A 6 -15.32 11.05 -9.28
N ARG A 7 -15.48 11.13 -10.61
CA ARG A 7 -15.94 10.00 -11.43
C ARG A 7 -14.98 8.80 -11.25
N PRO A 8 -15.48 7.55 -11.17
CA PRO A 8 -14.63 6.38 -11.19
C PRO A 8 -13.76 6.34 -12.46
N PRO A 9 -12.49 5.92 -12.36
CA PRO A 9 -11.57 5.84 -13.49
C PRO A 9 -12.00 4.75 -14.48
N THR A 10 -11.89 5.06 -15.76
CA THR A 10 -12.15 4.12 -16.87
C THR A 10 -11.11 3.00 -16.93
N LYS A 11 -11.42 1.90 -17.63
CA LYS A 11 -10.46 0.80 -17.88
C LYS A 11 -9.14 1.31 -18.46
N ARG A 12 -9.22 2.21 -19.46
CA ARG A 12 -8.04 2.83 -20.08
C ARG A 12 -7.22 3.65 -19.10
N GLU A 13 -7.86 4.44 -18.23
CA GLU A 13 -7.14 5.23 -17.21
C GLU A 13 -6.46 4.34 -16.16
N LYS A 14 -7.08 3.23 -15.77
CA LYS A 14 -6.47 2.22 -14.89
C LYS A 14 -5.22 1.61 -15.53
N GLU A 15 -5.31 1.18 -16.78
CA GLU A 15 -4.19 0.59 -17.51
C GLU A 15 -3.02 1.57 -17.69
N VAL A 16 -3.31 2.84 -18.04
CA VAL A 16 -2.28 3.89 -18.15
C VAL A 16 -1.62 4.17 -16.79
N ARG A 17 -2.41 4.14 -15.71
CA ARG A 17 -1.88 4.27 -14.34
C ARG A 17 -0.96 3.10 -13.99
N GLU A 18 -1.34 1.88 -14.32
CA GLU A 18 -0.52 0.68 -14.09
C GLU A 18 0.81 0.73 -14.86
N ARG A 19 0.77 1.06 -16.16
CA ARG A 19 1.98 1.29 -16.97
C ARG A 19 2.87 2.36 -16.33
N SER A 20 2.28 3.46 -15.86
CA SER A 20 3.01 4.53 -15.17
C SER A 20 3.68 4.03 -13.88
N LEU A 21 3.02 3.15 -13.11
CA LEU A 21 3.58 2.56 -11.90
C LEU A 21 4.75 1.62 -12.20
N ARG A 22 4.70 0.87 -13.31
CA ARG A 22 5.84 0.06 -13.77
C ARG A 22 7.04 0.92 -14.16
N VAL A 23 6.80 2.05 -14.83
CA VAL A 23 7.85 3.06 -15.09
C VAL A 23 8.45 3.57 -13.79
N LEU A 24 7.62 3.91 -12.79
CA LEU A 24 8.12 4.37 -11.49
C LEU A 24 9.02 3.32 -10.83
N ARG A 25 8.63 2.05 -10.83
CA ARG A 25 9.45 0.95 -10.31
C ARG A 25 10.82 0.91 -10.99
N ARG A 26 10.86 0.88 -12.32
CA ARG A 26 12.12 0.91 -13.10
C ARG A 26 12.99 2.12 -12.75
N THR A 27 12.40 3.31 -12.67
CA THR A 27 13.18 4.52 -12.33
C THR A 27 13.72 4.53 -10.91
N ARG A 28 13.05 3.86 -9.96
CA ARG A 28 13.56 3.68 -8.59
C ARG A 28 14.70 2.66 -8.53
N HIS A 29 14.81 1.76 -9.50
CA HIS A 29 15.92 0.82 -9.66
C HIS A 29 17.10 1.41 -10.48
N GLY A 30 17.07 2.71 -10.80
CA GLY A 30 18.20 3.41 -11.43
C GLY A 30 18.02 3.74 -12.91
N GLU A 31 16.95 3.28 -13.56
CA GLU A 31 16.66 3.68 -14.95
C GLU A 31 16.28 5.16 -15.06
N SER A 32 16.62 5.82 -16.17
CA SER A 32 16.12 7.16 -16.45
C SER A 32 14.62 7.13 -16.80
N LEU A 33 13.88 8.21 -16.49
CA LEU A 33 12.44 8.30 -16.82
C LEU A 33 12.17 8.03 -18.30
N THR A 34 13.01 8.53 -19.20
CA THR A 34 12.84 8.34 -20.64
C THR A 34 13.03 6.88 -21.04
N LEU A 35 14.06 6.21 -20.51
CA LEU A 35 14.35 4.81 -20.79
C LEU A 35 13.21 3.91 -20.29
N ALA A 36 12.82 4.08 -19.03
CA ALA A 36 11.75 3.31 -18.40
C ALA A 36 10.40 3.52 -19.10
N ALA A 37 10.08 4.76 -19.48
CA ALA A 37 8.84 5.08 -20.19
C ALA A 37 8.79 4.46 -21.60
N ARG A 38 9.95 4.40 -22.29
CA ARG A 38 10.07 3.72 -23.58
C ARG A 38 9.83 2.21 -23.45
N ALA A 39 10.38 1.58 -22.40
CA ALA A 39 10.18 0.15 -22.13
C ALA A 39 8.71 -0.21 -21.86
N GLU A 40 7.95 0.70 -21.24
CA GLU A 40 6.52 0.50 -20.94
C GLU A 40 5.58 1.10 -22.00
N HIS A 41 6.12 1.50 -23.15
CA HIS A 41 5.38 2.10 -24.28
C HIS A 41 4.45 3.25 -23.86
N ILE A 42 4.94 4.15 -23.01
CA ILE A 42 4.19 5.31 -22.49
C ILE A 42 5.04 6.58 -22.61
N LYS A 43 4.39 7.72 -22.87
CA LYS A 43 5.10 9.01 -22.94
C LYS A 43 5.55 9.44 -21.53
N PRO A 44 6.79 9.93 -21.33
CA PRO A 44 7.24 10.48 -20.05
C PRO A 44 6.32 11.56 -19.48
N ALA A 45 5.74 12.39 -20.35
CA ALA A 45 4.76 13.40 -19.96
C ALA A 45 3.49 12.79 -19.35
N THR A 46 3.02 11.66 -19.88
CA THR A 46 1.87 10.92 -19.34
C THR A 46 2.19 10.34 -17.96
N VAL A 47 3.37 9.75 -17.79
CA VAL A 47 3.83 9.25 -16.47
C VAL A 47 3.81 10.37 -15.44
N ARG A 48 4.34 11.55 -15.78
CA ARG A 48 4.31 12.73 -14.89
C ARG A 48 2.90 13.24 -14.61
N LYS A 49 1.96 13.13 -15.57
CA LYS A 49 0.55 13.50 -15.35
C LYS A 49 -0.10 12.62 -14.28
N TYR A 50 0.10 11.30 -14.37
CA TYR A 50 -0.52 10.33 -13.45
C TYR A 50 0.22 10.22 -12.12
N LEU A 51 1.54 10.39 -12.12
CA LEU A 51 2.40 10.20 -10.95
C LEU A 51 3.16 11.46 -10.57
N ARG A 52 2.55 12.65 -10.74
CA ARG A 52 3.18 13.95 -10.48
C ARG A 52 3.86 14.03 -9.11
N LYS A 53 3.22 13.49 -8.08
CA LYS A 53 3.73 13.49 -6.70
C LYS A 53 4.93 12.55 -6.47
N GLN A 54 5.22 11.65 -7.41
CA GLN A 54 6.30 10.67 -7.33
C GLN A 54 7.57 11.11 -8.06
N TYR A 55 7.53 12.24 -8.77
CA TYR A 55 8.67 12.75 -9.53
C TYR A 55 8.94 14.20 -9.15
N ARG A 56 10.22 14.56 -9.05
CA ARG A 56 10.69 15.93 -8.95
C ARG A 56 11.77 16.19 -9.98
N GLN A 57 11.98 17.44 -10.33
CA GLN A 57 13.14 17.82 -11.13
C GLN A 57 14.37 17.90 -10.22
N SER A 58 15.53 17.39 -10.67
CA SER A 58 16.77 17.48 -9.90
C SER A 58 17.41 18.88 -9.91
N GLY A 59 16.81 19.82 -10.63
CA GLY A 59 17.17 21.23 -10.75
C GLY A 59 16.48 21.86 -11.96
N PRO A 60 16.53 23.20 -12.14
CA PRO A 60 15.96 23.86 -13.30
C PRO A 60 16.52 23.27 -14.62
N GLY A 61 15.63 22.85 -15.53
CA GLY A 61 16.02 22.21 -16.79
C GLY A 61 16.63 20.80 -16.69
N LYS A 62 16.87 20.27 -15.48
CA LYS A 62 17.52 18.96 -15.29
C LYS A 62 16.53 17.80 -15.40
N ARG A 63 17.08 16.57 -15.32
CA ARG A 63 16.34 15.31 -15.41
C ARG A 63 15.29 15.20 -14.30
N TRP A 64 14.19 14.52 -14.61
CA TRP A 64 13.19 14.14 -13.62
C TRP A 64 13.66 12.88 -12.88
N VAL A 65 13.66 12.94 -11.56
CA VAL A 65 14.06 11.86 -10.67
C VAL A 65 12.88 11.48 -9.77
N PRO A 66 12.74 10.19 -9.43
CA PRO A 66 11.69 9.78 -8.50
C PRO A 66 11.94 10.39 -7.12
N THR A 67 10.86 10.73 -6.41
CA THR A 67 10.95 11.14 -5.01
C THR A 67 11.33 9.94 -4.14
N LYS A 68 12.14 10.19 -3.11
CA LYS A 68 12.49 9.16 -2.10
C LYS A 68 11.27 8.70 -1.30
N SER A 69 10.26 9.55 -1.15
CA SER A 69 9.01 9.23 -0.48
C SER A 69 8.05 8.56 -1.47
N ASP A 70 7.66 7.33 -1.15
CA ASP A 70 6.53 6.66 -1.78
C ASP A 70 5.24 7.25 -1.18
N SER A 71 4.62 8.23 -1.85
CA SER A 71 3.33 8.78 -1.41
C SER A 71 2.13 8.05 -2.02
N LEU A 72 2.38 6.89 -2.65
CA LEU A 72 1.32 6.06 -3.21
C LEU A 72 0.43 5.54 -2.08
N THR A 73 -0.84 5.92 -2.17
CA THR A 73 -1.89 5.43 -1.27
C THR A 73 -2.47 4.15 -1.85
N MET A 74 -2.62 3.13 -1.01
CA MET A 74 -3.26 1.85 -1.32
C MET A 74 -4.29 1.54 -0.25
N THR A 75 -5.39 0.91 -0.62
CA THR A 75 -6.38 0.45 0.38
C THR A 75 -5.93 -0.92 0.88
N MET A 76 -5.87 -1.10 2.20
CA MET A 76 -5.55 -2.37 2.86
C MET A 76 -6.55 -2.62 3.98
N ASN A 77 -6.82 -3.90 4.27
CA ASN A 77 -7.71 -4.29 5.35
C ASN A 77 -6.95 -4.31 6.67
N ILE A 78 -7.22 -3.31 7.51
CA ILE A 78 -6.59 -3.15 8.81
C ILE A 78 -7.46 -3.81 9.87
N LEU A 79 -6.85 -4.62 10.74
CA LEU A 79 -7.56 -5.18 11.88
C LEU A 79 -7.90 -4.07 12.89
N THR A 80 -9.18 -3.97 13.23
CA THR A 80 -9.68 -3.08 14.28
C THR A 80 -10.48 -3.89 15.30
N PRO A 81 -10.83 -3.34 16.48
CA PRO A 81 -11.67 -4.04 17.45
C PRO A 81 -13.06 -4.41 16.91
N LEU A 82 -13.52 -3.75 15.85
CA LEU A 82 -14.79 -4.03 15.16
C LEU A 82 -14.59 -4.98 13.97
N GLY A 83 -13.36 -5.40 13.71
CA GLY A 83 -12.96 -6.24 12.58
C GLY A 83 -12.17 -5.54 11.50
N ARG A 84 -12.03 -6.23 10.36
CA ARG A 84 -11.21 -5.80 9.23
C ARG A 84 -11.86 -4.60 8.54
N THR A 85 -11.19 -3.45 8.54
CA THR A 85 -11.68 -2.23 7.91
C THR A 85 -10.81 -1.85 6.71
N PRO A 86 -11.39 -1.60 5.51
CA PRO A 86 -10.64 -1.14 4.35
C PRO A 86 -10.17 0.31 4.55
N THR A 87 -8.87 0.50 4.76
CA THR A 87 -8.27 1.81 5.07
C THR A 87 -7.23 2.20 4.04
N ALA A 88 -7.21 3.49 3.71
CA ALA A 88 -6.20 4.09 2.84
C ALA A 88 -4.84 4.22 3.56
N VAL A 89 -3.91 3.34 3.23
CA VAL A 89 -2.54 3.29 3.76
C VAL A 89 -1.60 4.09 2.86
N ARG A 90 -0.77 4.96 3.44
CA ARG A 90 0.09 5.89 2.68
C ARG A 90 1.54 5.45 2.70
N GLY A 91 2.00 5.04 1.53
CA GLY A 91 3.42 4.81 1.27
C GLY A 91 3.94 3.45 1.68
N SER A 92 5.13 3.11 1.18
CA SER A 92 5.70 1.78 1.32
C SER A 92 6.03 1.39 2.76
N ARG A 93 6.36 2.35 3.63
CA ARG A 93 6.70 2.06 5.03
C ARG A 93 5.50 1.61 5.84
N GLU A 94 4.36 2.30 5.73
CA GLU A 94 3.14 1.86 6.40
C GLU A 94 2.64 0.53 5.83
N ARG A 95 2.73 0.33 4.51
CA ARG A 95 2.35 -0.94 3.87
C ARG A 95 3.24 -2.09 4.33
N ALA A 96 4.55 -1.87 4.44
CA ALA A 96 5.49 -2.86 4.96
C ALA A 96 5.20 -3.19 6.42
N ARG A 97 4.92 -2.16 7.25
CA ARG A 97 4.50 -2.36 8.63
C ARG A 97 3.25 -3.22 8.74
N GLN A 98 2.23 -2.95 7.93
CA GLN A 98 1.03 -3.79 7.88
C GLN A 98 1.37 -5.24 7.53
N GLY A 99 2.17 -5.45 6.48
CA GLY A 99 2.57 -6.79 6.07
C GLY A 99 3.35 -7.56 7.16
N GLN A 100 4.24 -6.87 7.87
CA GLN A 100 4.98 -7.45 9.00
C GLN A 100 4.06 -7.78 10.18
N TYR A 101 3.09 -6.91 10.47
CA TYR A 101 2.08 -7.15 11.49
C TYR A 101 1.21 -8.37 11.15
N GLU A 102 0.72 -8.49 9.91
CA GLU A 102 -0.04 -9.68 9.48
C GLU A 102 0.78 -10.97 9.61
N ALA A 103 2.08 -10.90 9.30
CA ALA A 103 2.97 -12.05 9.44
C ALA A 103 3.11 -12.46 10.92
N ALA A 104 3.31 -11.49 11.83
CA ALA A 104 3.38 -11.74 13.27
C ALA A 104 2.04 -12.29 13.81
N LEU A 105 0.91 -11.72 13.39
CA LEU A 105 -0.42 -12.19 13.76
C LEU A 105 -0.66 -13.63 13.31
N ARG A 106 -0.24 -13.99 12.09
CA ARG A 106 -0.34 -15.37 11.59
C ARG A 106 0.52 -16.34 12.41
N LYS A 107 1.75 -15.95 12.75
CA LYS A 107 2.62 -16.77 13.61
C LYS A 107 1.99 -17.01 14.98
N TRP A 108 1.38 -15.98 15.56
CA TRP A 108 0.70 -16.08 16.85
C TRP A 108 -0.49 -17.04 16.77
N ARG A 109 -1.34 -16.92 15.74
CA ARG A 109 -2.45 -17.87 15.51
C ARG A 109 -1.98 -19.31 15.32
N ASN A 110 -0.82 -19.50 14.70
CA ASN A 110 -0.21 -20.82 14.51
C ASN A 110 0.45 -21.39 15.77
N GLY A 111 0.52 -20.63 16.87
CA GLY A 111 1.23 -21.03 18.09
C GLY A 111 2.74 -21.08 17.93
N GLU A 112 3.32 -20.32 16.99
CA GLU A 112 4.77 -20.31 16.79
C GLU A 112 5.51 -19.66 17.98
N PRO A 113 6.64 -20.22 18.44
CA PRO A 113 7.38 -19.68 19.57
C PRO A 113 7.93 -18.28 19.24
N GLY A 114 7.79 -17.36 20.19
CA GLY A 114 8.25 -15.97 20.05
C GLY A 114 7.28 -15.03 19.32
N ALA A 115 6.13 -15.53 18.85
CA ALA A 115 5.15 -14.71 18.13
C ALA A 115 4.56 -13.56 18.98
N GLU A 116 4.39 -13.76 20.29
CA GLU A 116 3.92 -12.70 21.20
C GLU A 116 4.93 -11.54 21.28
N ALA A 117 6.22 -11.84 21.34
CA ALA A 117 7.27 -10.83 21.33
C ALA A 117 7.35 -10.09 19.98
N GLU A 118 7.12 -10.79 18.86
CA GLU A 118 7.00 -10.17 17.54
C GLU A 118 5.79 -9.23 17.47
N LEU A 119 4.65 -9.60 18.06
CA LEU A 119 3.47 -8.72 18.15
C LEU A 119 3.72 -7.51 19.05
N ALA A 120 4.38 -7.68 20.20
CA ALA A 120 4.71 -6.60 21.11
C ALA A 120 5.56 -5.50 20.45
N ALA A 121 6.38 -5.84 19.45
CA ALA A 121 7.15 -4.86 18.69
C ALA A 121 6.29 -3.83 17.91
N PHE A 122 4.98 -4.09 17.77
CA PHE A 122 4.03 -3.18 17.14
C PHE A 122 3.27 -2.29 18.12
N GLU A 123 3.56 -2.37 19.42
CA GLU A 123 2.86 -1.57 20.44
C GLU A 123 3.01 -0.06 20.18
N GLY A 124 1.90 0.67 20.27
CA GLY A 124 1.86 2.11 19.99
C GLY A 124 2.00 2.48 18.51
N LEU A 125 2.20 1.52 17.60
CA LEU A 125 2.26 1.78 16.16
C LEU A 125 0.87 1.82 15.54
N SER A 126 0.76 2.55 14.43
CA SER A 126 -0.48 2.65 13.65
C SER A 126 -0.24 2.49 12.16
N VAL A 127 -1.30 2.12 11.44
CA VAL A 127 -1.37 2.04 9.99
C VAL A 127 -2.68 2.69 9.53
N GLY A 128 -2.59 3.63 8.60
CA GLY A 128 -3.79 4.32 8.08
C GLY A 128 -4.59 5.09 9.14
N GLY A 129 -3.97 5.42 10.28
CA GLY A 129 -4.62 6.08 11.41
C GLY A 129 -5.28 5.13 12.42
N HIS A 130 -5.21 3.82 12.22
CA HIS A 130 -5.69 2.83 13.18
C HIS A 130 -4.51 2.23 13.97
N PRO A 131 -4.62 2.12 15.31
CA PRO A 131 -3.61 1.44 16.12
C PRO A 131 -3.58 -0.05 15.80
N LEU A 132 -2.38 -0.64 15.78
CA LEU A 132 -2.21 -2.08 15.64
C LEU A 132 -2.53 -2.76 16.97
N ILE A 133 -3.33 -3.83 16.93
CA ILE A 133 -3.74 -4.56 18.14
C ILE A 133 -2.64 -5.57 18.51
N THR A 134 -2.05 -5.40 19.68
CA THR A 134 -0.96 -6.26 20.18
C THR A 134 -1.34 -7.04 21.43
N ASP A 135 -2.45 -6.69 22.10
CA ASP A 135 -2.95 -7.43 23.25
C ASP A 135 -3.48 -8.80 22.82
N VAL A 136 -2.74 -9.85 23.18
CA VAL A 136 -3.05 -11.24 22.89
C VAL A 136 -4.41 -11.70 23.43
N ARG A 137 -4.91 -11.13 24.53
CA ARG A 137 -6.24 -11.47 25.05
C ARG A 137 -7.34 -10.91 24.16
N LEU A 138 -7.15 -9.69 23.68
CA LEU A 138 -8.05 -9.08 22.72
C LEU A 138 -8.00 -9.80 21.37
N LEU A 139 -6.80 -10.20 20.91
CA LEU A 139 -6.65 -10.99 19.68
C LEU A 139 -7.36 -12.34 19.79
N ALA A 140 -7.24 -13.06 20.92
CA ALA A 140 -7.98 -14.30 21.15
C ALA A 140 -9.49 -14.09 21.13
N THR A 141 -9.98 -13.01 21.75
CA THR A 141 -11.40 -12.65 21.73
C THR A 141 -11.90 -12.39 20.30
N LEU A 142 -11.08 -11.72 19.47
CA LEU A 142 -11.40 -11.47 18.06
C LEU A 142 -11.33 -12.75 17.22
N GLU A 143 -10.45 -13.69 17.56
CA GLU A 143 -10.37 -15.00 16.92
C GLU A 143 -11.61 -15.84 17.22
N ASP A 144 -11.98 -15.95 18.49
CA ASP A 144 -13.18 -16.67 18.95
C ASP A 144 -14.47 -16.09 18.33
N ALA A 145 -14.49 -14.78 18.07
CA ALA A 145 -15.58 -14.10 17.39
C ALA A 145 -15.61 -14.29 15.86
N GLY A 146 -14.62 -14.99 15.27
CA GLY A 146 -14.49 -15.20 13.81
C GLY A 146 -14.08 -13.94 13.04
N VAL A 147 -13.55 -12.93 13.72
CA VAL A 147 -13.27 -11.59 13.15
C VAL A 147 -11.86 -11.51 12.52
N LEU A 148 -11.00 -12.50 12.80
CA LEU A 148 -9.62 -12.55 12.28
C LEU A 148 -9.49 -13.17 10.87
N ASP A 149 -10.57 -13.60 10.24
CA ASP A 149 -10.48 -14.35 8.99
C ASP A 149 -9.81 -13.57 7.84
N PHE A 150 -8.85 -14.25 7.20
CA PHE A 150 -7.85 -13.69 6.31
C PHE A 150 -8.29 -13.61 4.83
N GLU A 151 -9.48 -14.11 4.47
CA GLU A 151 -9.85 -14.26 3.05
C GLU A 151 -9.86 -12.94 2.27
N GLU A 152 -9.96 -11.79 2.94
CA GLU A 152 -10.01 -10.50 2.25
C GLU A 152 -8.67 -9.76 2.10
N LEU A 153 -7.53 -10.28 2.57
CA LEU A 153 -6.24 -9.56 2.40
C LEU A 153 -5.86 -9.41 0.89
N TYR A 154 -6.46 -10.22 0.00
CA TYR A 154 -6.27 -10.20 -1.45
C TYR A 154 -7.53 -9.88 -2.28
N SER A 155 -8.67 -9.54 -1.67
CA SER A 155 -9.94 -9.33 -2.40
C SER A 155 -9.92 -8.16 -3.42
N SER A 156 -8.87 -7.33 -3.45
CA SER A 156 -8.70 -6.33 -4.53
C SER A 156 -7.73 -6.72 -5.66
N PHE A 157 -7.37 -8.00 -5.81
CA PHE A 157 -6.64 -8.48 -7.01
C PHE A 157 -7.28 -9.69 -7.73
N THR A 158 -8.58 -9.92 -7.54
CA THR A 158 -9.39 -10.77 -8.43
C THR A 158 -10.50 -9.94 -9.05
N GLY A 159 -10.17 -9.24 -10.12
CA GLY A 159 -11.14 -8.80 -11.12
C GLY A 159 -11.07 -9.71 -12.35
N ALA A 160 -12.25 -10.10 -12.86
CA ALA A 160 -12.51 -10.84 -14.10
C ALA A 160 -12.16 -12.35 -14.02
N ALA A 161 -13.12 -13.27 -14.25
CA ALA A 161 -13.76 -13.60 -15.53
C ALA A 161 -12.75 -14.06 -16.58
#